data_AF-A0A820IEW1-F1
#
_entry.id   AF-A0A820IEW1-F1
#
_cell.length_a   1.000
_cell.length_b   1.000
_cell.length_c   1.000
_cell.angle_alpha   90.00
_cell.angle_beta   90.00
_cell.angle_gamma   90.00
#
_symmetry.space_group_name_H-M   'P 1'
#
loop_
_entity.id
_entity.type
_entity.pdbx_description
1 polymer ?
#
loop_
_entity_poly.entity_id
_entity_poly.type
_entity_poly.pdbx_seq_one_letter_code
_entity_poly.pdbx_strand_id
1 'polypeptide(L)'
;GYAKFVNQNSVSKTTGITMTLAEILARYCDTLLRKGSKAVKNDDWNEKLNIIMIIFNYLNDKDVFIKFYQKMLRKRLIDQLSVSDSYEETLISEFKNKCGYEYTSKLEQMIKDIRLSEDLTNEYRTYQENTHENENSFFSVMVLTSNSWLFSHPSDIILPIEFKTIYNNFTTFYLSKHTGRKLTLP
;
A
#
# COMPACT_ATOMS: atom_id res chain seq x y z
N GLY A 1 -17.97 -6.72 30.13
CA GLY A 1 -17.11 -7.69 29.40
C GLY A 1 -16.09 -6.94 28.56
N TYR A 2 -14.88 -7.44 28.46
CA TYR A 2 -13.73 -6.77 27.83
C TYR A 2 -14.02 -6.21 26.42
N ALA A 3 -14.78 -6.92 25.58
CA ALA A 3 -15.20 -6.41 24.28
C ALA A 3 -16.02 -5.11 24.35
N LYS A 4 -16.89 -4.96 25.36
CA LYS A 4 -17.68 -3.73 25.58
C LYS A 4 -16.79 -2.58 26.03
N PHE A 5 -15.78 -2.83 26.85
CA PHE A 5 -14.81 -1.82 27.28
C PHE A 5 -13.94 -1.33 26.10
N VAL A 6 -13.40 -2.27 25.33
CA VAL A 6 -12.57 -2.01 24.14
C VAL A 6 -13.32 -1.14 23.13
N ASN A 7 -14.57 -1.48 22.82
CA ASN A 7 -15.36 -0.75 21.83
C ASN A 7 -16.09 0.51 22.36
N GLN A 8 -16.11 0.75 23.68
CA GLN A 8 -16.79 1.92 24.29
C GLN A 8 -15.84 2.88 25.04
N ASN A 9 -14.54 2.88 24.70
CA ASN A 9 -13.55 3.65 25.43
C ASN A 9 -13.71 5.18 25.24
N SER A 10 -13.60 5.90 26.37
CA SER A 10 -13.76 7.36 26.52
C SER A 10 -12.81 8.20 25.65
N VAL A 11 -11.71 7.61 25.18
CA VAL A 11 -10.73 8.23 24.27
C VAL A 11 -11.38 8.68 22.96
N SER A 12 -12.47 8.03 22.54
CA SER A 12 -13.26 8.42 21.36
C SER A 12 -14.06 9.72 21.54
N LYS A 13 -14.27 10.21 22.78
CA LYS A 13 -15.22 11.33 23.05
C LYS A 13 -14.54 12.69 23.29
N THR A 14 -13.23 12.74 23.46
CA THR A 14 -12.57 13.96 23.99
C THR A 14 -12.22 15.02 22.94
N THR A 15 -12.32 14.74 21.64
CA THR A 15 -11.79 15.66 20.59
C THR A 15 -12.79 16.14 19.55
N GLY A 16 -14.11 15.95 19.73
CA GLY A 16 -15.12 16.40 18.74
C GLY A 16 -15.08 15.67 17.39
N ILE A 17 -14.10 14.78 17.20
CA ILE A 17 -13.98 13.81 16.12
C ILE A 17 -13.99 12.43 16.80
N THR A 18 -15.10 11.70 16.72
CA THR A 18 -15.19 10.35 17.26
C THR A 18 -14.43 9.38 16.36
N MET A 19 -13.12 9.28 16.52
CA MET A 19 -12.34 8.21 15.89
C MET A 19 -12.71 6.88 16.53
N THR A 20 -13.06 5.89 15.71
CA THR A 20 -13.37 4.54 16.17
C THR A 20 -12.07 3.83 16.59
N LEU A 21 -12.18 2.83 17.45
CA LEU A 21 -11.03 2.02 17.82
C LEU A 21 -10.38 1.34 16.60
N ALA A 22 -11.21 0.94 15.62
CA ALA A 22 -10.75 0.41 14.35
C ALA A 22 -9.83 1.40 13.60
N GLU A 23 -10.20 2.69 13.56
CA GLU A 23 -9.33 3.71 12.95
C GLU A 23 -8.06 3.97 13.77
N ILE A 24 -8.17 4.02 15.10
CA ILE A 24 -7.02 4.20 15.99
C ILE A 24 -5.99 3.07 15.78
N LEU A 25 -6.44 1.82 15.73
CA LEU A 25 -5.56 0.68 15.49
C LEU A 25 -4.89 0.77 14.12
N ALA A 26 -5.64 1.14 13.07
CA ALA A 26 -5.07 1.29 11.72
C ALA A 26 -3.96 2.36 11.69
N ARG A 27 -4.16 3.49 12.37
CA ARG A 27 -3.15 4.56 12.49
C ARG A 27 -1.95 4.15 13.33
N TYR A 28 -2.17 3.34 14.36
CA TYR A 28 -1.08 2.78 15.15
C TYR A 28 -0.19 1.90 14.28
N CYS A 29 -0.77 0.97 13.50
CA CYS A 29 -0.02 0.17 12.52
C CYS A 29 0.73 1.04 11.52
N ASP A 30 0.07 2.07 10.96
CA ASP A 30 0.70 3.00 10.02
C ASP A 30 1.90 3.75 10.62
N THR A 31 1.82 4.15 11.89
CA THR A 31 2.92 4.84 12.58
C THR A 31 4.09 3.91 12.86
N LEU A 32 3.83 2.64 13.19
CA LEU A 32 4.88 1.64 13.40
C LEU A 32 5.60 1.30 12.09
N LEU A 33 4.86 1.18 11.00
CA LEU A 33 5.37 0.71 9.72
C LEU A 33 5.99 1.82 8.86
N ARG A 34 6.00 3.08 9.31
CA ARG A 34 6.65 4.19 8.58
C ARG A 34 8.15 4.28 8.86
N LYS A 35 8.94 4.61 7.83
CA LYS A 35 10.36 4.99 7.92
C LYS A 35 10.55 6.10 8.95
N GLY A 36 11.60 5.99 9.76
CA GLY A 36 11.91 6.94 10.84
C GLY A 36 11.13 6.69 12.13
N SER A 37 10.23 5.71 12.17
CA SER A 37 9.60 5.27 13.42
C SER A 37 10.65 4.69 14.35
N LYS A 38 10.96 5.40 15.44
CA LYS A 38 11.83 4.89 16.53
C LYS A 38 11.20 3.70 17.25
N ALA A 39 9.92 3.43 16.99
CA ALA A 39 9.19 2.35 17.63
C ALA A 39 9.66 0.97 17.15
N VAL A 40 10.18 0.81 15.94
CA VAL A 40 10.63 -0.51 15.46
C VAL A 40 12.15 -0.57 15.54
N LYS A 41 12.69 -0.68 16.75
CA LYS A 41 14.11 -0.99 16.99
C LYS A 41 14.20 -2.23 17.88
N ASN A 42 14.99 -3.21 17.44
CA ASN A 42 15.46 -4.40 18.17
C ASN A 42 14.37 -5.27 18.83
N ASP A 43 13.98 -6.37 18.18
CA ASP A 43 13.16 -7.48 18.70
C ASP A 43 11.71 -7.20 19.17
N ASP A 44 11.28 -5.94 19.24
CA ASP A 44 9.94 -5.54 19.67
C ASP A 44 8.84 -5.75 18.58
N TRP A 45 9.21 -6.02 17.32
CA TRP A 45 8.20 -6.17 16.26
C TRP A 45 7.20 -7.29 16.54
N ASN A 46 7.67 -8.45 17.01
CA ASN A 46 6.80 -9.60 17.29
C ASN A 46 5.85 -9.34 18.46
N GLU A 47 6.31 -8.62 19.49
CA GLU A 47 5.47 -8.21 20.62
C GLU A 47 4.39 -7.22 20.16
N LYS A 48 4.77 -6.21 19.39
CA LYS A 48 3.84 -5.25 18.77
C LYS A 48 2.83 -5.91 17.86
N LEU A 49 3.27 -6.84 17.02
CA LEU A 49 2.41 -7.63 16.16
C LEU A 49 1.38 -8.40 16.98
N ASN A 50 1.81 -9.10 18.04
CA ASN A 50 0.90 -9.81 18.93
C ASN A 50 -0.13 -8.87 19.57
N ILE A 51 0.28 -7.70 20.06
CA ILE A 51 -0.62 -6.69 20.62
C ILE A 51 -1.65 -6.23 19.57
N ILE A 52 -1.20 -5.94 18.33
CA ILE A 52 -2.10 -5.57 17.23
C ILE A 52 -3.13 -6.67 16.99
N MET A 53 -2.69 -7.93 16.92
CA MET A 53 -3.57 -9.07 16.67
C MET A 53 -4.57 -9.32 17.79
N ILE A 54 -4.17 -9.12 19.05
CA ILE A 54 -5.07 -9.20 20.21
C ILE A 54 -6.15 -8.12 20.11
N ILE A 55 -5.77 -6.85 19.91
CA ILE A 55 -6.74 -5.75 19.83
C ILE A 55 -7.67 -5.94 18.62
N PHE A 56 -7.10 -6.33 17.47
CA PHE A 56 -7.84 -6.62 16.25
C PHE A 56 -8.90 -7.71 16.46
N ASN A 57 -8.62 -8.76 17.24
CA ASN A 57 -9.58 -9.83 17.53
C ASN A 57 -10.83 -9.30 18.25
N TYR A 58 -10.67 -8.30 19.12
CA TYR A 58 -11.78 -7.68 19.87
C TYR A 58 -12.49 -6.54 19.12
N LEU A 59 -12.06 -6.19 17.92
CA LEU A 59 -12.77 -5.22 17.08
C LEU A 59 -14.09 -5.79 16.58
N ASN A 60 -15.16 -5.02 16.75
CA ASN A 60 -16.45 -5.28 16.12
C ASN A 60 -16.43 -4.85 14.65
N ASP A 61 -15.87 -3.67 14.35
CA ASP A 61 -15.87 -3.05 13.03
C ASP A 61 -14.58 -3.35 12.24
N LYS A 62 -14.32 -4.64 11.95
CA LYS A 62 -13.10 -5.09 11.27
C LYS A 62 -13.00 -4.57 9.83
N ASP A 63 -14.12 -4.42 9.14
CA ASP A 63 -14.21 -3.85 7.79
C ASP A 63 -13.83 -2.37 7.77
N VAL A 64 -14.20 -1.61 8.81
CA VAL A 64 -13.77 -0.22 9.00
C VAL A 64 -12.25 -0.16 9.18
N PHE A 65 -11.67 -1.04 10.02
CA PHE A 65 -10.22 -1.15 10.18
C PHE A 65 -9.53 -1.39 8.83
N ILE A 66 -9.99 -2.39 8.06
CA ILE A 66 -9.38 -2.75 6.78
C ILE A 66 -9.45 -1.59 5.77
N LYS A 67 -10.57 -0.86 5.69
CA LYS A 67 -10.69 0.33 4.84
C LYS A 67 -9.64 1.39 5.18
N PHE A 68 -9.46 1.70 6.46
CA PHE A 68 -8.44 2.66 6.90
C PHE A 68 -7.03 2.14 6.69
N TYR A 69 -6.77 0.87 7.01
CA TYR A 69 -5.48 0.24 6.83
C TYR A 69 -5.08 0.21 5.35
N GLN A 70 -5.98 -0.19 4.44
CA GLN A 70 -5.77 -0.19 2.99
C GLN A 70 -5.41 1.20 2.47
N LYS A 71 -6.15 2.23 2.91
CA LYS A 71 -5.87 3.64 2.53
C LYS A 71 -4.47 4.08 2.97
N MET A 72 -4.04 3.69 4.16
CA MET A 72 -2.72 4.04 4.72
C MET A 72 -1.59 3.25 4.07
N LEU A 73 -1.78 1.93 3.89
CA LEU A 73 -0.85 1.05 3.17
C LEU A 73 -0.59 1.59 1.77
N ARG A 74 -1.65 1.96 1.04
CA ARG A 74 -1.54 2.59 -0.29
C ARG A 74 -0.54 3.74 -0.31
N LYS A 75 -0.71 4.67 0.63
CA LYS A 75 0.16 5.84 0.75
C LYS A 75 1.59 5.43 1.08
N ARG A 76 1.79 4.49 2.01
CA ARG A 76 3.13 4.01 2.37
C ARG A 76 3.84 3.35 1.20
N LEU A 77 3.13 2.56 0.39
CA LEU A 77 3.71 1.86 -0.75
C LEU A 77 4.06 2.82 -1.90
N ILE A 78 3.15 3.72 -2.30
CA ILE A 78 3.41 4.69 -3.39
C ILE A 78 4.54 5.65 -3.01
N ASP A 79 4.50 6.20 -1.79
CA ASP A 79 5.49 7.17 -1.33
C ASP A 79 6.78 6.49 -0.82
N GLN A 80 6.88 5.15 -0.91
CA GLN A 80 7.99 4.34 -0.39
C GLN A 80 8.35 4.66 1.07
N LEU A 81 7.33 4.85 1.90
CA LEU A 81 7.46 5.22 3.32
C LEU A 81 7.48 4.01 4.25
N SER A 82 7.36 2.77 3.75
CA SER A 82 7.40 1.56 4.57
C SER A 82 8.80 1.33 5.16
N VAL A 83 8.85 0.97 6.45
CA VAL A 83 10.09 0.69 7.18
C VAL A 83 10.74 -0.62 6.71
N SER A 84 9.93 -1.63 6.40
CA SER A 84 10.34 -2.94 5.91
C SER A 84 9.16 -3.64 5.25
N ASP A 85 9.35 -4.11 4.03
CA ASP A 85 8.33 -4.86 3.29
C ASP A 85 7.99 -6.19 3.99
N SER A 86 8.99 -6.81 4.62
CA SER A 86 8.80 -8.06 5.38
C SER A 86 7.81 -7.88 6.56
N TYR A 87 7.81 -6.72 7.21
CA TYR A 87 6.86 -6.43 8.29
C TYR A 87 5.45 -6.18 7.77
N GLU A 88 5.31 -5.50 6.64
CA GLU A 88 4.00 -5.33 5.96
C GLU A 88 3.42 -6.70 5.59
N GLU A 89 4.22 -7.58 5.00
CA GLU A 89 3.80 -8.93 4.64
C GLU A 89 3.40 -9.78 5.84
N THR A 90 4.21 -9.75 6.90
CA THR A 90 3.93 -10.51 8.12
C THR A 90 2.61 -10.06 8.74
N LEU A 91 2.36 -8.75 8.82
CA LEU A 91 1.12 -8.22 9.36
C LEU A 91 -0.10 -8.60 8.51
N ILE A 92 0.01 -8.52 7.17
CA ILE A 92 -1.07 -8.92 6.26
C ILE A 92 -1.34 -10.43 6.36
N SER A 93 -0.30 -11.25 6.49
CA SER A 93 -0.42 -12.70 6.68
C SER A 93 -1.17 -13.04 7.97
N GLU A 94 -0.87 -12.35 9.07
CA GLU A 94 -1.60 -12.54 10.33
C GLU A 94 -3.08 -12.15 10.23
N PHE A 95 -3.40 -11.06 9.51
CA PHE A 95 -4.80 -10.71 9.24
C PHE A 95 -5.50 -11.75 8.38
N LYS A 96 -4.81 -12.33 7.39
CA LYS A 96 -5.35 -13.41 6.55
C LYS A 96 -5.67 -14.64 7.38
N ASN A 97 -4.79 -15.02 8.30
CA ASN A 97 -5.00 -16.14 9.20
C ASN A 97 -6.21 -15.94 10.12
N LYS A 98 -6.51 -14.70 10.53
CA LYS A 98 -7.63 -14.39 11.43
C LYS A 98 -8.97 -14.12 10.74
N CYS A 99 -8.95 -13.43 9.60
CA CYS A 99 -10.18 -12.98 8.92
C CYS A 99 -10.42 -13.64 7.57
N GLY A 100 -9.49 -14.46 7.09
CA GLY A 100 -9.60 -15.14 5.81
C GLY A 100 -9.20 -14.27 4.62
N TYR A 101 -9.16 -14.92 3.46
CA TYR A 101 -8.61 -14.38 2.22
C TYR A 101 -9.37 -13.15 1.68
N GLU A 102 -10.70 -13.10 1.83
CA GLU A 102 -11.51 -12.01 1.28
C GLU A 102 -11.10 -10.63 1.83
N TYR A 103 -10.69 -10.58 3.10
CA TYR A 103 -10.28 -9.35 3.77
C TYR A 103 -8.89 -8.85 3.36
N THR A 104 -7.98 -9.76 3.00
CA THR A 104 -6.57 -9.42 2.71
C THR A 104 -6.24 -9.43 1.23
N SER A 105 -7.08 -10.02 0.38
CA SER A 105 -6.86 -10.17 -1.06
C SER A 105 -6.35 -8.88 -1.74
N LYS A 106 -6.97 -7.74 -1.45
CA LYS A 106 -6.56 -6.43 -1.98
C LYS A 106 -5.21 -5.96 -1.44
N LEU A 107 -4.94 -6.16 -0.16
CA LEU A 107 -3.67 -5.78 0.48
C LEU A 107 -2.52 -6.62 -0.09
N GLU A 108 -2.72 -7.94 -0.22
CA GLU A 108 -1.76 -8.86 -0.83
C GLU A 108 -1.49 -8.48 -2.30
N GLN A 109 -2.55 -8.13 -3.05
CA GLN A 109 -2.40 -7.65 -4.43
C GLN A 109 -1.62 -6.34 -4.51
N MET A 110 -1.79 -5.42 -3.57
CA MET A 110 -1.02 -4.17 -3.53
C MET A 110 0.48 -4.44 -3.31
N ILE A 111 0.86 -5.33 -2.38
CA ILE A 111 2.27 -5.70 -2.18
C ILE A 111 2.84 -6.34 -3.46
N LYS A 112 2.07 -7.22 -4.10
CA LYS A 112 2.47 -7.87 -5.35
C LYS A 112 2.67 -6.87 -6.49
N ASP A 113 1.78 -5.89 -6.61
CA ASP A 113 1.87 -4.86 -7.66
C ASP A 113 3.15 -4.02 -7.52
N ILE A 114 3.56 -3.67 -6.30
CA ILE A 114 4.82 -2.94 -6.07
C ILE A 114 6.02 -3.75 -6.55
N ARG A 115 6.12 -5.02 -6.16
CA ARG A 115 7.23 -5.90 -6.57
C ARG A 115 7.32 -6.05 -8.08
N LEU A 116 6.18 -6.38 -8.71
CA LEU A 116 6.12 -6.52 -10.17
C LEU A 116 6.47 -5.22 -10.88
N SER A 117 6.13 -4.07 -10.29
CA SER A 117 6.45 -2.79 -10.88
C SER A 117 7.92 -2.40 -10.74
N GLU A 118 8.58 -2.80 -9.65
CA GLU A 118 10.02 -2.63 -9.49
C GLU A 118 10.77 -3.48 -10.52
N ASP A 119 10.40 -4.75 -10.67
CA ASP A 119 10.96 -5.64 -11.69
C ASP A 119 10.77 -5.05 -13.09
N LEU A 120 9.55 -4.61 -13.42
CA LEU A 120 9.23 -4.00 -14.71
C LEU A 120 10.02 -2.70 -14.96
N THR A 121 10.25 -1.89 -13.93
CA THR A 121 11.05 -0.66 -14.03
C THR A 121 12.51 -0.99 -14.33
N ASN A 122 13.07 -2.02 -13.67
CA ASN A 122 14.43 -2.48 -13.92
C ASN A 122 14.58 -3.05 -15.34
N GLU A 123 13.62 -3.86 -15.78
CA GLU A 123 13.59 -4.39 -17.15
C GLU A 123 13.50 -3.27 -18.20
N TYR A 124 12.69 -2.23 -17.93
CA TYR A 124 12.60 -1.08 -18.82
C TYR A 124 13.90 -0.30 -18.88
N ARG A 125 14.58 -0.09 -17.73
CA ARG A 125 15.90 0.56 -17.70
C ARG A 125 16.91 -0.17 -18.57
N THR A 126 16.99 -1.50 -18.46
CA THR A 126 17.87 -2.32 -19.33
C THR A 126 17.47 -2.23 -20.80
N TYR A 127 16.18 -2.15 -21.11
CA TYR A 127 15.71 -1.94 -22.49
C TYR A 127 16.15 -0.57 -23.05
N GLN A 128 16.11 0.49 -22.24
CA GLN A 128 16.59 1.83 -22.63
C GLN A 128 18.09 1.85 -22.90
N GLU A 129 18.88 1.20 -22.05
CA GLU A 129 20.35 1.08 -22.22
C GLU A 129 20.71 0.40 -23.56
N ASN A 130 19.94 -0.61 -23.97
CA ASN A 130 20.17 -1.33 -25.23
C ASN A 130 19.71 -0.58 -26.48
N THR A 131 18.80 0.39 -26.34
CA THR A 131 18.23 1.13 -27.48
C THR A 131 18.90 2.50 -27.69
N HIS A 132 19.81 2.91 -26.79
CA HIS A 132 20.41 4.26 -26.74
C HIS A 132 19.37 5.41 -26.72
N GLU A 133 18.11 5.10 -26.38
CA GLU A 133 17.05 6.09 -26.25
C GLU A 133 17.05 6.66 -24.82
N ASN A 134 17.39 7.94 -24.67
CA ASN A 134 17.34 8.70 -23.42
C ASN A 134 18.25 8.20 -22.28
N GLU A 135 19.57 8.20 -22.51
CA GLU A 135 20.59 7.84 -21.50
C GLU A 135 20.57 8.68 -20.20
N ASN A 136 19.84 9.80 -20.13
CA ASN A 136 19.89 10.76 -19.01
C ASN A 136 18.55 11.06 -18.31
N SER A 137 17.48 10.30 -18.57
CA SER A 137 16.20 10.52 -17.86
C SER A 137 16.06 9.59 -16.66
N PHE A 138 16.08 10.14 -15.44
CA PHE A 138 15.64 9.43 -14.23
C PHE A 138 14.14 9.15 -14.34
N PHE A 139 13.79 7.95 -14.79
CA PHE A 139 12.41 7.50 -14.94
C PHE A 139 12.14 6.29 -14.04
N SER A 140 11.06 6.37 -13.28
CA SER A 140 10.56 5.31 -12.41
C SER A 140 9.07 5.17 -12.68
N VAL A 141 8.59 3.93 -12.87
CA VAL A 141 7.18 3.67 -13.18
C VAL A 141 6.58 2.78 -12.12
N MET A 142 5.35 3.12 -11.74
CA MET A 142 4.54 2.28 -10.87
C MET A 142 3.29 1.79 -11.61
N VAL A 143 3.27 0.52 -12.05
CA VAL A 143 2.12 -0.11 -12.71
C VAL A 143 1.31 -0.88 -11.68
N LEU A 144 0.07 -0.44 -11.46
CA LEU A 144 -0.78 -0.89 -10.36
C LEU A 144 -2.15 -1.36 -10.85
N THR A 145 -2.76 -2.34 -10.18
CA THR A 145 -4.08 -2.86 -10.56
C THR A 145 -5.21 -1.96 -10.06
N SER A 146 -6.08 -1.49 -10.96
CA SER A 146 -7.10 -0.46 -10.61
C SER A 146 -8.04 -0.87 -9.45
N ASN A 147 -8.40 -2.16 -9.36
CA ASN A 147 -9.37 -2.65 -8.38
C ASN A 147 -8.85 -2.66 -6.93
N SER A 148 -7.54 -2.80 -6.74
CA SER A 148 -6.94 -2.99 -5.41
C SER A 148 -6.55 -1.66 -4.74
N TRP A 149 -6.30 -0.62 -5.54
CA TRP A 149 -5.70 0.64 -5.07
C TRP A 149 -6.69 1.79 -4.89
N LEU A 150 -7.95 1.60 -5.32
CA LEU A 150 -9.04 2.58 -5.19
C LEU A 150 -8.61 3.99 -5.67
N PHE A 151 -8.02 4.06 -6.87
CA PHE A 151 -7.67 5.34 -7.47
C PHE A 151 -8.93 6.14 -7.80
N SER A 152 -8.83 7.46 -7.63
CA SER A 152 -9.83 8.40 -8.12
C SER A 152 -9.90 8.33 -9.65
N HIS A 153 -11.02 8.75 -10.22
CA HIS A 153 -11.20 8.76 -11.68
C HIS A 153 -10.05 9.47 -12.40
N PRO A 154 -9.72 9.03 -13.63
CA PRO A 154 -8.67 9.63 -14.44
C PRO A 154 -8.90 11.14 -14.51
N SER A 155 -7.91 11.90 -14.08
CA SER A 155 -7.92 13.35 -14.23
C SER A 155 -7.56 13.70 -15.67
N ASP A 156 -8.21 14.72 -16.24
CA ASP A 156 -7.85 15.28 -17.56
C ASP A 156 -6.52 16.05 -17.44
N ILE A 157 -5.43 15.31 -17.24
CA ILE A 157 -4.09 15.87 -17.09
C ILE A 157 -3.52 16.12 -18.49
N ILE A 158 -3.23 17.38 -18.77
CA ILE A 158 -2.46 17.75 -19.96
C ILE A 158 -0.99 17.47 -19.66
N LEU A 159 -0.49 16.38 -20.21
CA LEU A 159 0.89 15.94 -20.02
C LEU A 159 1.85 16.77 -20.90
N PRO A 160 2.94 17.34 -20.37
CA PRO A 160 3.97 17.99 -21.19
C PRO A 160 4.55 17.04 -22.23
N ILE A 161 5.09 17.60 -23.32
CA ILE A 161 5.46 16.82 -24.49
C ILE A 161 6.57 15.81 -24.20
N GLU A 162 7.50 16.17 -23.31
CA GLU A 162 8.61 15.33 -22.85
C GLU A 162 8.08 14.07 -22.16
N PHE A 163 7.12 14.25 -21.25
CA PHE A 163 6.49 13.13 -20.54
C PHE A 163 5.62 12.28 -21.46
N LYS A 164 5.00 12.88 -22.49
CA LYS A 164 4.20 12.14 -23.48
C LYS A 164 5.06 11.17 -24.30
N THR A 165 6.26 11.60 -24.70
CA THR A 165 7.22 10.71 -25.38
C THR A 165 7.63 9.55 -24.48
N ILE A 166 8.01 9.84 -23.23
CA ILE A 166 8.39 8.81 -22.26
C ILE A 166 7.23 7.82 -22.01
N TYR A 167 6.01 8.34 -21.82
CA TYR A 167 4.81 7.53 -21.64
C TYR A 167 4.54 6.61 -22.83
N ASN A 168 4.67 7.11 -24.06
CA ASN A 168 4.45 6.33 -25.28
C ASN A 168 5.52 5.24 -25.46
N ASN A 169 6.79 5.54 -25.19
CA ASN A 169 7.89 4.58 -25.26
C ASN A 169 7.68 3.46 -24.23
N PHE A 170 7.36 3.82 -22.98
CA PHE A 170 7.04 2.85 -21.94
C PHE A 170 5.81 2.02 -22.29
N THR A 171 4.74 2.63 -22.82
CA THR A 171 3.52 1.92 -23.23
C THR A 171 3.81 0.89 -24.32
N THR A 172 4.66 1.25 -25.29
CA THR A 172 5.06 0.33 -26.37
C THR A 172 5.84 -0.87 -25.82
N PHE A 173 6.82 -0.61 -24.95
CA PHE A 173 7.53 -1.66 -24.22
C PHE A 173 6.59 -2.56 -23.42
N TYR A 174 5.68 -1.98 -22.63
CA TYR A 174 4.74 -2.73 -21.79
C TYR A 174 3.83 -3.65 -22.62
N LEU A 175 3.24 -3.12 -23.70
CA LEU A 175 2.32 -3.86 -24.55
C LEU A 175 3.00 -4.97 -25.36
N SER A 176 4.30 -4.83 -25.65
CA SER A 176 5.07 -5.91 -26.30
C SER A 176 5.20 -7.16 -25.41
N LYS A 177 5.15 -6.99 -24.09
CA LYS A 177 5.22 -8.07 -23.09
C LYS A 177 3.85 -8.50 -22.57
N HIS A 178 2.91 -7.57 -22.48
CA HIS A 178 1.60 -7.80 -21.88
C HIS A 178 0.46 -7.52 -22.86
N THR A 179 0.16 -8.52 -23.67
CA THR A 179 -0.94 -8.46 -24.65
C THR A 179 -2.30 -8.40 -23.94
N GLY A 180 -3.22 -7.60 -24.50
CA GLY A 180 -4.59 -7.46 -23.99
C GLY A 180 -4.76 -6.56 -22.75
N ARG A 181 -3.71 -5.85 -22.32
CA ARG A 181 -3.79 -4.87 -21.23
C ARG A 181 -3.88 -3.43 -21.75
N LYS A 182 -4.41 -2.53 -20.92
CA LYS A 182 -4.46 -1.09 -21.19
C LYS A 182 -3.88 -0.33 -20.01
N LEU A 183 -2.92 0.55 -20.29
CA LEU A 183 -2.39 1.49 -19.30
C LEU A 183 -3.25 2.76 -19.29
N THR A 184 -3.48 3.29 -18.09
CA THR A 184 -4.19 4.55 -17.86
C THR A 184 -3.46 5.33 -16.78
N LEU A 185 -3.23 6.61 -17.01
CA LEU A 185 -2.73 7.51 -15.97
C LEU A 185 -3.86 7.78 -14.95
N PRO A 186 -3.53 7.94 -13.66
CA PRO A 186 -4.48 8.36 -12.63
C PRO A 186 -4.96 9.81 -12.84
#